data_AF-A0A5A7ZSP4-F1
#
_entry.id   AF-A0A5A7ZSP4-F1
#
_cell.length_a   1.000
_cell.length_b   1.000
_cell.length_c   1.000
_cell.angle_alpha   90.00
_cell.angle_beta   90.00
_cell.angle_gamma   90.00
#
_symmetry.space_group_name_H-M   'P 1'
#
loop_
_entity.id
_entity.type
_entity.pdbx_description
1 polymer ?
#
loop_
_entity_poly.entity_id
_entity_poly.type
_entity_poly.pdbx_seq_one_letter_code
_entity_poly.pdbx_strand_id
1 'polypeptide(L)'
;MNIITSKANNVVKKAKKLHHKKYRKDSYLIEGWHLFEEAVSSGAELIRIFALAEYAEQLADFSQVIFVSSEILADLADSKTPQGIVAEVAFERKEIPLELSGRYLFLEDVQDPGNVGTIIRTADAAGFDGVFISQLSADIYNLKTLRSMQGSHFHLPVYRMDTADFIRLAQSSHLPILASTLSSTSIDYREVNSRESFALVMGNEGQGISPEMTAAADILVHISMKGQAESLNVAVAAGILIFHLS
;
A
#
# COMPACT_ATOMS: atom_id res chain seq x y z
N MET A 1 -34.84 -8.83 -9.34
CA MET A 1 -33.64 -8.11 -8.86
C MET A 1 -34.09 -6.98 -7.95
N ASN A 2 -33.59 -6.91 -6.72
CA ASN A 2 -33.94 -5.83 -5.77
C ASN A 2 -32.81 -4.80 -5.77
N ILE A 3 -33.14 -3.50 -5.92
CA ILE A 3 -32.16 -2.41 -5.98
C ILE A 3 -32.29 -1.58 -4.70
N ILE A 4 -31.20 -1.46 -3.93
CA ILE A 4 -31.17 -0.62 -2.73
C ILE A 4 -30.96 0.84 -3.15
N THR A 5 -31.90 1.70 -2.76
CA THR A 5 -31.88 3.13 -3.08
C THR A 5 -31.73 4.03 -1.85
N SER A 6 -31.77 3.46 -0.64
CA SER A 6 -31.78 4.23 0.61
C SER A 6 -30.47 4.13 1.39
N LYS A 7 -29.89 5.27 1.74
CA LYS A 7 -28.72 5.37 2.64
C LYS A 7 -29.01 4.86 4.05
N ALA A 8 -30.29 4.77 4.44
CA ALA A 8 -30.70 4.22 5.72
C ALA A 8 -30.61 2.68 5.78
N ASN A 9 -30.43 2.01 4.64
CA ASN A 9 -30.29 0.56 4.58
C ASN A 9 -29.10 0.09 5.44
N ASN A 10 -29.33 -0.89 6.31
CA ASN A 10 -28.34 -1.35 7.29
C ASN A 10 -27.06 -1.90 6.63
N VAL A 11 -27.17 -2.52 5.45
CA VAL A 11 -26.01 -3.06 4.73
C VAL A 11 -25.15 -1.92 4.18
N VAL A 12 -25.76 -0.92 3.55
CA VAL A 12 -25.08 0.29 3.05
C VAL A 12 -24.40 1.04 4.19
N LYS A 13 -25.10 1.24 5.32
CA LYS A 13 -24.52 1.91 6.50
C LYS A 13 -23.31 1.17 7.08
N LYS A 14 -23.35 -0.17 7.09
CA LYS A 14 -22.23 -0.99 7.56
C LYS A 14 -21.04 -0.89 6.61
N ALA A 15 -21.26 -0.97 5.30
CA ALA A 15 -20.22 -0.79 4.29
C ALA A 15 -19.60 0.61 4.37
N LYS A 16 -20.41 1.67 4.42
CA LYS A 16 -19.92 3.06 4.50
C LYS A 16 -19.03 3.32 5.72
N LYS A 17 -19.31 2.67 6.86
CA LYS A 17 -18.47 2.77 8.06
C LYS A 17 -17.03 2.30 7.81
N LEU A 18 -16.80 1.37 6.89
CA LEU A 18 -15.47 0.86 6.54
C LEU A 18 -14.56 1.93 5.92
N HIS A 19 -15.07 3.12 5.57
CA HIS A 19 -14.24 4.28 5.22
C HIS A 19 -13.36 4.73 6.40
N HIS A 20 -13.79 4.50 7.63
CA HIS A 20 -13.01 4.83 8.83
C HIS A 20 -12.28 3.61 9.40
N LYS A 21 -10.99 3.76 9.66
CA LYS A 21 -10.08 2.72 10.19
C LYS A 21 -10.65 1.95 11.39
N LYS A 22 -11.25 2.64 12.35
CA LYS A 22 -11.82 2.03 13.57
C LYS A 22 -12.91 0.97 13.32
N TYR A 23 -13.52 0.96 12.13
CA TYR A 23 -14.54 -0.03 11.75
C TYR A 23 -13.98 -1.14 10.84
N ARG A 24 -12.77 -1.00 10.31
CA ARG A 24 -12.08 -2.04 9.54
C ARG A 24 -11.42 -3.04 10.50
N LYS A 25 -12.20 -4.01 10.96
CA LYS A 25 -11.71 -5.11 11.82
C LYS A 25 -11.33 -6.35 11.02
N ASP A 26 -12.23 -6.75 10.13
CA ASP A 26 -12.13 -8.00 9.39
C ASP A 26 -12.17 -7.77 7.87
N SER A 27 -12.57 -6.57 7.43
CA SER A 27 -12.75 -6.23 6.01
C SER A 27 -12.51 -4.76 5.70
N TYR A 28 -12.35 -4.48 4.41
CA TYR A 28 -12.19 -3.14 3.84
C TYR A 28 -12.93 -3.02 2.50
N LEU A 29 -13.10 -1.78 2.01
CA LEU A 29 -13.71 -1.53 0.71
C LEU A 29 -12.65 -1.29 -0.36
N ILE A 30 -12.90 -1.82 -1.55
CA ILE A 30 -12.21 -1.47 -2.79
C ILE A 30 -13.23 -0.88 -3.78
N GLU A 31 -12.75 0.01 -4.65
CA GLU A 31 -13.58 0.71 -5.61
C GLU A 31 -13.04 0.51 -7.03
N GLY A 32 -13.95 0.26 -7.97
CA GLY A 32 -13.64 0.19 -9.40
C GLY A 32 -13.37 -1.23 -9.91
N TRP A 33 -13.54 -1.40 -11.22
CA TRP A 33 -13.44 -2.70 -11.89
C TRP A 33 -12.05 -3.30 -11.79
N HIS A 34 -11.02 -2.48 -12.00
CA HIS A 34 -9.63 -2.94 -11.91
C HIS A 34 -9.31 -3.58 -10.56
N LEU A 35 -9.61 -2.90 -9.44
CA LEU A 35 -9.35 -3.48 -8.11
C LEU A 35 -10.22 -4.71 -7.83
N PHE A 36 -11.46 -4.73 -8.33
CA PHE A 36 -12.33 -5.89 -8.22
C PHE A 36 -11.74 -7.10 -8.95
N GLU A 37 -11.24 -6.92 -10.18
CA GLU A 37 -10.61 -7.96 -10.99
C GLU A 37 -9.30 -8.46 -10.37
N GLU A 38 -8.49 -7.57 -9.79
CA GLU A 38 -7.29 -7.93 -9.02
C GLU A 38 -7.64 -8.78 -7.78
N ALA A 39 -8.71 -8.41 -7.06
CA ALA A 39 -9.21 -9.19 -5.91
C ALA A 39 -9.69 -10.59 -6.34
N VAL A 40 -10.42 -10.68 -7.46
CA VAL A 40 -10.86 -11.97 -8.02
C VAL A 40 -9.66 -12.82 -8.45
N SER A 41 -8.72 -12.23 -9.17
CA SER A 41 -7.55 -12.93 -9.74
C SER A 41 -6.60 -13.45 -8.67
N SER A 42 -6.46 -12.73 -7.56
CA SER A 42 -5.67 -13.15 -6.40
C SER A 42 -6.38 -14.18 -5.51
N GLY A 43 -7.68 -14.43 -5.73
CA GLY A 43 -8.48 -15.32 -4.90
C GLY A 43 -8.88 -14.71 -3.55
N ALA A 44 -8.85 -13.38 -3.41
CA ALA A 44 -9.26 -12.69 -2.20
C ALA A 44 -10.75 -12.96 -1.87
N GLU A 45 -11.07 -13.08 -0.58
CA GLU A 45 -12.43 -13.36 -0.14
C GLU A 45 -13.32 -12.11 -0.29
N LEU A 46 -14.21 -12.15 -1.29
CA LEU A 46 -15.22 -11.12 -1.53
C LEU A 46 -16.45 -11.34 -0.63
N ILE A 47 -16.63 -10.46 0.37
CA ILE A 47 -17.75 -10.53 1.34
C ILE A 47 -19.05 -10.00 0.73
N ARG A 48 -18.98 -8.85 0.04
CA ARG A 48 -20.13 -8.18 -0.60
C ARG A 48 -19.68 -7.45 -1.84
N ILE A 49 -20.53 -7.43 -2.87
CA ILE A 49 -20.29 -6.64 -4.08
C ILE A 49 -21.48 -5.69 -4.26
N PHE A 50 -21.23 -4.38 -4.22
CA PHE A 50 -22.22 -3.35 -4.51
C PHE A 50 -22.03 -2.91 -5.96
N ALA A 51 -23.06 -3.09 -6.80
CA ALA A 51 -22.96 -2.80 -8.22
C ALA A 51 -24.22 -2.12 -8.77
N LEU A 52 -24.09 -1.42 -9.89
CA LEU A 52 -25.25 -0.94 -10.64
C LEU A 52 -25.93 -2.12 -11.38
N ALA A 53 -27.25 -2.04 -11.53
CA ALA A 53 -28.04 -3.12 -12.13
C ALA A 53 -27.68 -3.43 -13.59
N GLU A 54 -27.06 -2.49 -14.31
CA GLU A 54 -26.58 -2.70 -15.68
C GLU A 54 -25.46 -3.75 -15.77
N TYR A 55 -24.73 -4.02 -14.68
CA TYR A 55 -23.65 -5.02 -14.63
C TYR A 55 -24.12 -6.41 -14.17
N ALA A 56 -25.42 -6.67 -14.15
CA ALA A 56 -25.97 -7.90 -13.63
C ALA A 56 -25.50 -9.16 -14.39
N GLU A 57 -25.36 -9.08 -15.71
CA GLU A 57 -24.89 -10.21 -16.52
C GLU A 57 -23.42 -10.52 -16.25
N GLN A 58 -22.57 -9.47 -16.15
CA GLN A 58 -21.15 -9.62 -15.86
C GLN A 58 -20.88 -10.19 -14.46
N LEU A 59 -21.80 -9.99 -13.52
CA LEU A 59 -21.67 -10.44 -12.13
C LEU A 59 -22.55 -11.65 -11.80
N ALA A 60 -23.09 -12.35 -12.81
CA ALA A 60 -24.02 -13.46 -12.61
C ALA A 60 -23.46 -14.62 -11.77
N ASP A 61 -22.15 -14.83 -11.81
CA ASP A 61 -21.44 -15.88 -11.08
C ASP A 61 -21.20 -15.54 -9.59
N PHE A 62 -21.49 -14.31 -9.17
CA PHE A 62 -21.27 -13.85 -7.80
C PHE A 62 -22.58 -13.78 -7.01
N SER A 63 -22.74 -14.72 -6.07
CA SER A 63 -23.95 -14.80 -5.23
C SER A 63 -24.12 -13.65 -4.23
N GLN A 64 -23.04 -12.96 -3.89
CA GLN A 64 -22.97 -11.89 -2.89
C GLN A 64 -23.18 -10.48 -3.47
N VAL A 65 -23.72 -10.38 -4.68
CA VAL A 65 -23.99 -9.11 -5.37
C VAL A 65 -25.25 -8.45 -4.81
N ILE A 66 -25.13 -7.16 -4.52
CA ILE A 66 -26.17 -6.27 -4.03
C ILE A 66 -26.28 -5.13 -5.01
N PHE A 67 -27.37 -5.10 -5.76
CA PHE A 67 -27.62 -4.01 -6.69
C PHE A 67 -28.06 -2.75 -5.94
N VAL A 68 -27.45 -1.62 -6.29
CA VAL A 68 -27.68 -0.32 -5.65
C VAL A 68 -27.96 0.76 -6.70
N SER A 69 -28.58 1.86 -6.30
CA SER A 69 -28.68 3.05 -7.17
C SER A 69 -27.32 3.72 -7.33
N SER A 70 -27.18 4.54 -8.38
CA SER A 70 -26.00 5.38 -8.60
C SER A 70 -25.69 6.30 -7.43
N GLU A 71 -26.72 6.83 -6.74
CA GLU A 71 -26.55 7.65 -5.54
C GLU A 71 -25.91 6.85 -4.39
N ILE A 72 -26.37 5.62 -4.16
CA ILE A 72 -25.83 4.75 -3.11
C ILE A 72 -24.41 4.29 -3.46
N LEU A 73 -24.15 3.96 -4.71
CA LEU A 73 -22.82 3.60 -5.17
C LEU A 73 -21.83 4.77 -4.96
N ALA A 74 -22.24 5.99 -5.33
CA ALA A 74 -21.45 7.20 -5.10
C ALA A 74 -21.25 7.51 -3.61
N ASP A 75 -22.22 7.17 -2.77
CA ASP A 75 -22.05 7.28 -1.32
C ASP A 75 -21.00 6.29 -0.79
N LEU A 76 -20.90 5.08 -1.36
CA LEU A 76 -19.92 4.07 -0.96
C LEU A 76 -18.52 4.28 -1.55
N ALA A 77 -18.43 4.99 -2.67
CA ALA A 77 -17.17 5.35 -3.35
C ALA A 77 -16.45 6.54 -2.68
N ASP A 78 -15.16 6.72 -3.02
CA ASP A 78 -14.38 7.93 -2.73
C ASP A 78 -14.14 8.78 -3.99
N SER A 79 -14.22 8.17 -5.19
CA SER A 79 -14.04 8.92 -6.43
C SER A 79 -15.24 9.82 -6.77
N LYS A 80 -14.96 10.88 -7.56
CA LYS A 80 -16.01 11.79 -8.07
C LYS A 80 -16.91 11.12 -9.11
N THR A 81 -16.40 10.12 -9.82
CA THR A 81 -17.09 9.42 -10.91
C THR A 81 -16.89 7.91 -10.75
N PRO A 82 -17.67 7.27 -9.85
CA PRO A 82 -17.52 5.85 -9.55
C PRO A 82 -17.80 4.98 -10.77
N GLN A 83 -17.01 3.92 -10.96
CA GLN A 83 -17.06 3.06 -12.15
C GLN A 83 -18.16 1.99 -12.12
N GLY A 84 -19.16 2.12 -11.25
CA GLY A 84 -20.28 1.19 -11.20
C GLY A 84 -20.16 0.02 -10.22
N ILE A 85 -19.01 -0.14 -9.54
CA ILE A 85 -18.76 -1.24 -8.60
C ILE A 85 -17.93 -0.81 -7.38
N VAL A 86 -18.32 -1.32 -6.20
CA VAL A 86 -17.57 -1.26 -4.94
C VAL A 86 -17.67 -2.64 -4.29
N ALA A 87 -16.55 -3.22 -3.87
CA ALA A 87 -16.54 -4.52 -3.20
C ALA A 87 -16.00 -4.39 -1.77
N GLU A 88 -16.52 -5.24 -0.89
CA GLU A 88 -15.99 -5.45 0.45
C GLU A 88 -15.18 -6.75 0.45
N VAL A 89 -13.93 -6.63 0.85
CA VAL A 89 -12.94 -7.72 0.83
C VAL A 89 -12.51 -8.03 2.26
N ALA A 90 -12.40 -9.31 2.60
CA ALA A 90 -11.84 -9.71 3.89
C ALA A 90 -10.35 -9.36 3.98
N PHE A 91 -9.84 -9.14 5.18
CA PHE A 91 -8.40 -9.07 5.40
C PHE A 91 -7.76 -10.44 5.22
N GLU A 92 -6.69 -10.47 4.44
CA GLU A 92 -5.78 -11.60 4.43
C GLU A 92 -4.85 -11.51 5.65
N ARG A 93 -4.82 -12.56 6.48
CA ARG A 93 -3.88 -12.63 7.60
C ARG A 93 -2.52 -13.10 7.09
N LYS A 94 -1.64 -12.16 6.78
CA LYS A 94 -0.24 -12.45 6.45
C LYS A 94 0.59 -12.42 7.73
N GLU A 95 1.25 -13.53 8.05
CA GLU A 95 2.19 -13.60 9.15
C GLU A 95 3.50 -12.94 8.74
N ILE A 96 4.08 -12.17 9.66
CA ILE A 96 5.40 -11.58 9.44
C ILE A 96 6.43 -12.73 9.44
N PRO A 97 7.27 -12.87 8.40
CA PRO A 97 8.32 -13.87 8.38
C PRO A 97 9.26 -13.73 9.58
N LEU A 98 9.71 -14.86 10.13
CA LEU A 98 10.68 -14.89 11.23
C LEU A 98 12.10 -14.53 10.76
N GLU A 99 12.40 -14.80 9.49
CA GLU A 99 13.65 -14.47 8.82
C GLU A 99 13.33 -13.84 7.47
N LEU A 100 14.09 -12.80 7.11
CA LEU A 100 13.95 -12.07 5.85
C LEU A 100 15.08 -12.44 4.89
N SER A 101 14.73 -12.78 3.66
CA SER A 101 15.66 -12.97 2.55
C SER A 101 15.03 -12.44 1.27
N GLY A 102 15.83 -11.82 0.41
CA GLY A 102 15.34 -11.06 -0.75
C GLY A 102 15.28 -9.55 -0.51
N ARG A 103 14.46 -8.85 -1.29
CA ARG A 103 14.40 -7.40 -1.42
C ARG A 103 13.16 -6.86 -0.71
N TYR A 104 13.38 -6.12 0.37
CA TYR A 104 12.32 -5.52 1.17
C TYR A 104 12.38 -4.01 1.12
N LEU A 105 11.23 -3.38 1.35
CA LEU A 105 11.11 -1.95 1.51
C LEU A 105 10.56 -1.64 2.91
N PHE A 106 11.10 -0.64 3.59
CA PHE A 106 10.55 -0.09 4.82
C PHE A 106 10.18 1.39 4.61
N LEU A 107 8.91 1.71 4.78
CA LEU A 107 8.42 3.09 4.78
C LEU A 107 8.38 3.58 6.22
N GLU A 108 9.36 4.41 6.59
CA GLU A 108 9.45 5.01 7.90
C GLU A 108 8.65 6.32 7.93
N ASP A 109 7.47 6.25 8.55
CA ASP A 109 6.59 7.38 8.81
C ASP A 109 6.19 8.17 7.56
N VAL A 110 6.03 7.52 6.41
CA VAL A 110 5.54 8.14 5.18
C VAL A 110 4.03 8.40 5.32
N GLN A 111 3.63 9.67 5.31
CA GLN A 111 2.29 10.06 5.76
C GLN A 111 1.29 10.31 4.64
N ASP A 112 1.73 10.65 3.42
CA ASP A 112 0.78 10.83 2.32
C ASP A 112 0.31 9.47 1.77
N PRO A 113 -1.02 9.19 1.77
CA PRO A 113 -1.58 7.96 1.20
C PRO A 113 -1.22 7.72 -0.27
N GLY A 114 -1.08 8.80 -1.05
CA GLY A 114 -0.73 8.71 -2.47
C GLY A 114 0.70 8.25 -2.67
N ASN A 115 1.64 8.81 -1.90
CA ASN A 115 3.03 8.38 -1.86
C ASN A 115 3.15 6.91 -1.43
N VAL A 116 2.57 6.53 -0.28
CA VAL A 116 2.60 5.14 0.22
C VAL A 116 2.12 4.16 -0.86
N GLY A 117 0.97 4.43 -1.47
CA GLY A 117 0.42 3.53 -2.47
C GLY A 117 1.25 3.46 -3.75
N THR A 118 1.77 4.60 -4.21
CA THR A 118 2.65 4.65 -5.40
C THR A 118 3.95 3.88 -5.16
N ILE A 119 4.53 4.02 -3.97
CA ILE A 119 5.77 3.34 -3.60
C ILE A 119 5.56 1.82 -3.54
N ILE A 120 4.49 1.36 -2.87
CA ILE A 120 4.16 -0.07 -2.79
C ILE A 120 3.96 -0.65 -4.20
N ARG A 121 3.21 0.04 -5.06
CA ARG A 121 3.02 -0.38 -6.46
C ARG A 121 4.34 -0.45 -7.24
N THR A 122 5.25 0.47 -6.96
CA THR A 122 6.56 0.51 -7.61
C THR A 122 7.44 -0.65 -7.15
N ALA A 123 7.40 -0.99 -5.86
CA ALA A 123 8.11 -2.14 -5.31
C ALA A 123 7.58 -3.47 -5.87
N ASP A 124 6.26 -3.61 -5.98
CA ASP A 124 5.59 -4.75 -6.62
C ASP A 124 6.06 -4.92 -8.07
N ALA A 125 6.04 -3.83 -8.85
CA ALA A 125 6.51 -3.84 -10.23
C ALA A 125 8.00 -4.18 -10.39
N ALA A 126 8.83 -3.91 -9.39
CA ALA A 126 10.25 -4.25 -9.37
C ALA A 126 10.53 -5.66 -8.80
N GLY A 127 9.50 -6.39 -8.37
CA GLY A 127 9.59 -7.74 -7.83
C GLY A 127 10.16 -7.81 -6.42
N PHE A 128 9.93 -6.80 -5.58
CA PHE A 128 10.27 -6.88 -4.16
C PHE A 128 9.49 -8.02 -3.49
N ASP A 129 10.02 -8.55 -2.40
CA ASP A 129 9.45 -9.68 -1.66
C ASP A 129 8.45 -9.24 -0.58
N GLY A 130 8.51 -7.97 -0.18
CA GLY A 130 7.53 -7.39 0.73
C GLY A 130 7.80 -5.93 1.08
N VAL A 131 6.78 -5.29 1.65
CA VAL A 131 6.86 -3.94 2.18
C VAL A 131 6.50 -3.95 3.66
N PHE A 132 7.31 -3.28 4.44
CA PHE A 132 7.02 -2.92 5.82
C PHE A 132 6.69 -1.43 5.89
N ILE A 133 5.73 -1.06 6.73
CA ILE A 133 5.37 0.32 7.01
C ILE A 133 5.36 0.54 8.52
N SER A 134 5.82 1.71 8.95
CA SER A 134 5.82 2.09 10.36
C SER A 134 4.40 2.30 10.91
N GLN A 135 4.27 2.43 12.24
CA GLN A 135 2.99 2.73 12.88
C GLN A 135 2.40 4.08 12.46
N LEU A 136 3.24 5.10 12.22
CA LEU A 136 2.78 6.44 11.84
C LEU A 136 2.60 6.59 10.32
N SER A 137 3.03 5.61 9.53
CA SER A 137 2.79 5.60 8.09
C SER A 137 1.30 5.52 7.76
N ALA A 138 0.93 6.10 6.61
CA ALA A 138 -0.44 6.16 6.13
C ALA A 138 -1.10 4.77 6.11
N ASP A 139 -2.42 4.74 6.31
CA ASP A 139 -3.18 3.49 6.28
C ASP A 139 -3.30 2.95 4.86
N ILE A 140 -2.84 1.71 4.63
CA ILE A 140 -2.87 1.08 3.31
C ILE A 140 -4.28 0.74 2.83
N TYR A 141 -5.24 0.62 3.75
CA TYR A 141 -6.64 0.33 3.44
C TYR A 141 -7.51 1.59 3.36
N ASN A 142 -6.89 2.77 3.37
CA ASN A 142 -7.57 3.99 2.96
C ASN A 142 -7.83 3.94 1.44
N LEU A 143 -9.00 4.40 0.98
CA LEU A 143 -9.38 4.38 -0.43
C LEU A 143 -8.41 5.14 -1.34
N LYS A 144 -7.81 6.25 -0.87
CA LYS A 144 -6.75 6.96 -1.60
C LYS A 144 -5.51 6.08 -1.76
N THR A 145 -5.08 5.37 -0.71
CA THR A 145 -3.91 4.46 -0.79
C THR A 145 -4.19 3.29 -1.71
N LEU A 146 -5.33 2.61 -1.54
CA LEU A 146 -5.75 1.47 -2.38
C LEU A 146 -5.80 1.86 -3.86
N ARG A 147 -6.37 3.03 -4.16
CA ARG A 147 -6.41 3.59 -5.51
C ARG A 147 -5.01 3.88 -6.06
N SER A 148 -4.07 4.34 -5.25
CA SER A 148 -2.68 4.52 -5.69
C SER A 148 -1.93 3.21 -5.88
N MET A 149 -2.23 2.19 -5.07
CA MET A 149 -1.62 0.84 -5.17
C MET A 149 -2.11 0.06 -6.40
N GLN A 150 -3.32 0.32 -6.91
CA GLN A 150 -3.86 -0.33 -8.12
C GLN A 150 -3.82 -1.88 -8.06
N GLY A 151 -4.03 -2.46 -6.88
CA GLY A 151 -4.11 -3.92 -6.71
C GLY A 151 -2.89 -4.52 -6.02
N SER A 152 -1.72 -3.86 -6.04
CA SER A 152 -0.44 -4.44 -5.58
C SER A 152 -0.43 -5.08 -4.19
N HIS A 153 -1.25 -4.62 -3.24
CA HIS A 153 -1.40 -5.29 -1.93
C HIS A 153 -1.91 -6.75 -1.98
N PHE A 154 -2.52 -7.16 -3.09
CA PHE A 154 -2.92 -8.55 -3.34
C PHE A 154 -1.73 -9.43 -3.75
N HIS A 155 -0.69 -8.86 -4.36
CA HIS A 155 0.47 -9.60 -4.89
C HIS A 155 1.69 -9.49 -3.98
N LEU A 156 1.90 -8.31 -3.38
CA LEU A 156 3.01 -7.97 -2.52
C LEU A 156 2.54 -7.89 -1.07
N PRO A 157 3.10 -8.68 -0.13
CA PRO A 157 2.72 -8.60 1.26
C PRO A 157 3.14 -7.26 1.87
N VAL A 158 2.21 -6.63 2.61
CA VAL A 158 2.46 -5.38 3.32
C VAL A 158 2.24 -5.59 4.83
N TYR A 159 3.29 -5.36 5.60
CA TYR A 159 3.31 -5.56 7.04
C TYR A 159 3.40 -4.22 7.77
N ARG A 160 2.77 -4.12 8.94
CA ARG A 160 2.95 -2.96 9.83
C ARG A 160 3.80 -3.36 11.03
N MET A 161 4.87 -2.61 11.26
CA MET A 161 5.86 -2.91 12.31
C MET A 161 6.51 -1.63 12.81
N ASP A 162 6.84 -1.55 14.10
CA ASP A 162 7.61 -0.43 14.65
C ASP A 162 9.05 -0.43 14.12
N THR A 163 9.64 0.75 13.96
CA THR A 163 11.01 0.92 13.43
C THR A 163 12.02 0.04 14.18
N ALA A 164 12.02 0.09 15.51
CA ALA A 164 12.94 -0.68 16.35
C ALA A 164 12.79 -2.20 16.13
N ASP A 165 11.56 -2.67 15.90
CA ASP A 165 11.27 -4.09 15.70
C ASP A 165 11.74 -4.54 14.32
N PHE A 166 11.53 -3.70 13.30
CA PHE A 166 12.02 -3.94 11.96
C PHE A 166 13.55 -3.99 11.91
N ILE A 167 14.23 -3.06 12.58
CA ILE A 167 15.70 -3.06 12.69
C ILE A 167 16.19 -4.38 13.30
N ARG A 168 15.57 -4.83 14.40
CA ARG A 168 15.95 -6.11 15.03
C ARG A 168 15.72 -7.30 14.11
N LEU A 169 14.61 -7.33 13.38
CA LEU A 169 14.30 -8.40 12.43
C LEU A 169 15.29 -8.42 11.25
N ALA A 170 15.64 -7.25 10.70
CA ALA A 170 16.63 -7.15 9.63
C ALA A 170 18.01 -7.62 10.12
N GLN A 171 18.44 -7.19 11.31
CA GLN A 171 19.70 -7.61 11.92
C GLN A 171 19.76 -9.12 12.19
N SER A 172 18.71 -9.70 12.78
CA SER A 172 18.67 -11.16 13.03
C SER A 172 18.68 -11.97 11.74
N SER A 173 18.11 -11.41 10.67
CA SER A 173 18.09 -12.00 9.33
C SER A 173 19.38 -11.75 8.53
N HIS A 174 20.34 -10.99 9.09
CA HIS A 174 21.53 -10.52 8.37
C HIS A 174 21.18 -9.77 7.06
N LEU A 175 20.03 -9.09 7.04
CA LEU A 175 19.52 -8.34 5.91
C LEU A 175 20.10 -6.92 5.92
N PRO A 176 20.95 -6.53 4.94
CA PRO A 176 21.54 -5.21 4.92
C PRO A 176 20.51 -4.09 4.78
N ILE A 177 20.61 -3.04 5.60
CA ILE A 177 19.74 -1.88 5.56
C ILE A 177 20.40 -0.75 4.75
N LEU A 178 19.75 -0.36 3.65
CA LEU A 178 20.10 0.77 2.82
C LEU A 178 19.10 1.89 3.08
N ALA A 179 19.49 2.95 3.78
CA ALA A 179 18.58 4.01 4.18
C ALA A 179 18.78 5.30 3.38
N SER A 180 17.70 5.80 2.78
CA SER A 180 17.74 7.04 2.00
C SER A 180 17.79 8.26 2.91
N THR A 181 18.88 9.03 2.87
CA THR A 181 19.05 10.27 3.64
C THR A 181 20.06 11.23 3.01
N LEU A 182 19.82 12.53 3.22
CA LEU A 182 20.76 13.59 2.90
C LEU A 182 21.69 13.82 4.10
N SER A 183 22.64 12.89 4.29
CA SER A 183 23.70 12.99 5.32
C SER A 183 25.05 13.30 4.67
N SER A 184 25.97 13.94 5.39
CA SER A 184 27.35 14.11 4.93
C SER A 184 28.11 12.79 4.76
N THR A 185 27.61 11.72 5.39
CA THR A 185 28.17 10.37 5.30
C THR A 185 27.43 9.47 4.31
N SER A 186 26.39 9.96 3.65
CA SER A 186 25.69 9.16 2.64
C SER A 186 26.44 9.16 1.31
N ILE A 187 26.38 8.03 0.61
CA ILE A 187 26.99 7.86 -0.71
C ILE A 187 25.93 8.03 -1.80
N ASP A 188 26.37 8.40 -2.99
CA ASP A 188 25.47 8.51 -4.12
C ASP A 188 24.93 7.14 -4.52
N TYR A 189 23.64 7.05 -4.82
CA TYR A 189 22.96 5.80 -5.19
C TYR A 189 23.65 5.05 -6.34
N ARG A 190 24.30 5.77 -7.27
CA ARG A 190 25.02 5.16 -8.41
C ARG A 190 26.27 4.38 -7.98
N GLU A 191 26.79 4.65 -6.80
CA GLU A 191 27.93 3.94 -6.21
C GLU A 191 27.49 2.67 -5.45
N VAL A 192 26.19 2.52 -5.23
CA VAL A 192 25.61 1.33 -4.58
C VAL A 192 25.41 0.24 -5.62
N ASN A 193 26.10 -0.88 -5.45
CA ASN A 193 25.88 -2.07 -6.26
C ASN A 193 24.53 -2.73 -5.90
N SER A 194 23.85 -3.27 -6.91
CA SER A 194 22.67 -4.12 -6.71
C SER A 194 23.01 -5.31 -5.82
N ARG A 195 22.05 -5.73 -5.00
CA ARG A 195 22.18 -6.86 -4.07
C ARG A 195 20.99 -7.79 -4.23
N GLU A 196 21.23 -9.09 -4.11
CA GLU A 196 20.14 -10.08 -4.13
C GLU A 196 19.24 -9.96 -2.90
N SER A 197 19.78 -9.48 -1.77
CA SER A 197 19.01 -9.31 -0.54
C SER A 197 19.40 -8.03 0.20
N PHE A 198 18.39 -7.20 0.50
CA PHE A 198 18.52 -5.94 1.24
C PHE A 198 17.15 -5.41 1.68
N ALA A 199 17.16 -4.51 2.66
CA ALA A 199 16.04 -3.63 2.98
C ALA A 199 16.36 -2.20 2.53
N LEU A 200 15.54 -1.64 1.63
CA LEU A 200 15.58 -0.21 1.31
C LEU A 200 14.67 0.54 2.29
N VAL A 201 15.15 1.62 2.89
CA VAL A 201 14.38 2.45 3.81
C VAL A 201 14.13 3.83 3.21
N MET A 202 12.85 4.21 3.16
CA MET A 202 12.39 5.53 2.74
C MET A 202 11.75 6.24 3.93
N GLY A 203 12.30 7.39 4.31
CA GLY A 203 11.84 8.16 5.46
C GLY A 203 10.66 9.10 5.17
N ASN A 204 10.22 9.79 6.22
CA ASN A 204 9.15 10.77 6.20
C ASN A 204 9.48 11.92 5.24
N GLU A 205 8.45 12.49 4.58
CA GLU A 205 8.61 13.53 3.57
C GLU A 205 9.27 14.82 4.08
N GLY A 206 9.14 15.13 5.38
CA GLY A 206 9.72 16.34 5.98
C GLY A 206 10.88 16.06 6.92
N GLN A 207 10.81 14.99 7.73
CA GLN A 207 11.81 14.68 8.75
C GLN A 207 12.89 13.71 8.26
N GLY A 208 12.67 13.02 7.13
CA GLY A 208 13.55 11.95 6.68
C GLY A 208 13.45 10.72 7.59
N ILE A 209 14.55 9.98 7.69
CA ILE A 209 14.66 8.80 8.55
C ILE A 209 15.01 9.17 9.99
N SER A 210 14.64 8.31 10.94
CA SER A 210 14.93 8.51 12.36
C SER A 210 16.43 8.38 12.67
N PRO A 211 16.91 8.96 13.79
CA PRO A 211 18.29 8.74 14.26
C PRO A 211 18.60 7.27 14.55
N GLU A 212 17.60 6.51 15.03
CA GLU A 212 17.72 5.08 15.28
C GLU A 212 17.96 4.31 13.98
N MET A 213 17.16 4.59 12.94
CA MET A 213 17.35 4.00 11.60
C MET A 213 18.69 4.42 10.99
N THR A 214 19.08 5.69 11.14
CA THR A 214 20.38 6.19 10.65
C THR A 214 21.55 5.44 11.29
N ALA A 215 21.48 5.15 12.59
CA ALA A 215 22.51 4.42 13.32
C ALA A 215 22.55 2.92 12.98
N ALA A 216 21.41 2.34 12.61
CA ALA A 216 21.29 0.93 12.26
C ALA A 216 21.60 0.63 10.78
N ALA A 217 21.56 1.63 9.90
CA ALA A 217 21.77 1.45 8.47
C ALA A 217 23.22 1.04 8.14
N ASP A 218 23.36 0.00 7.32
CA ASP A 218 24.66 -0.42 6.77
C ASP A 218 25.17 0.57 5.71
N ILE A 219 24.25 1.16 4.94
CA ILE A 219 24.56 2.16 3.92
C ILE A 219 23.53 3.29 4.00
N LEU A 220 24.02 4.51 4.15
CA LEU A 220 23.24 5.71 3.91
C LEU A 220 23.37 6.11 2.44
N VAL A 221 22.24 6.26 1.74
CA VAL A 221 22.21 6.51 0.29
C VAL A 221 21.52 7.84 0.00
N HIS A 222 22.00 8.58 -0.99
CA HIS A 222 21.30 9.76 -1.52
C HIS A 222 21.23 9.78 -3.04
N ILE A 223 20.32 10.58 -3.57
CA ILE A 223 20.23 10.90 -5.00
C ILE A 223 20.86 12.29 -5.20
N SER A 224 21.96 12.37 -5.94
CA SER A 224 22.59 13.68 -6.25
C SER A 224 21.64 14.59 -7.03
N MET A 225 21.38 15.78 -6.48
CA MET A 225 20.61 16.84 -7.14
C MET A 225 21.54 17.69 -8.01
N LYS A 226 21.28 17.73 -9.32
CA LYS A 226 22.02 18.59 -10.27
C LYS A 226 21.57 20.06 -10.24
N GLY A 227 20.35 20.30 -9.76
CA GLY A 227 19.71 21.61 -9.74
C GLY A 227 19.72 22.25 -8.35
N GLN A 228 18.81 23.21 -8.15
CA GLN A 228 18.66 23.94 -6.89
C GLN A 228 17.64 23.31 -5.92
N ALA A 229 17.02 22.19 -6.31
CA ALA A 229 16.09 21.49 -5.43
C ALA A 229 16.85 20.77 -4.31
N GLU A 230 16.34 20.87 -3.09
CA GLU A 230 16.95 20.22 -1.91
C GLU A 230 16.65 18.72 -1.86
N SER A 231 15.47 18.32 -2.33
CA SER A 231 15.01 16.92 -2.29
C SER A 231 14.00 16.61 -3.39
N LEU A 232 13.71 15.32 -3.57
CA LEU A 232 12.64 14.81 -4.42
C LEU A 232 11.43 14.44 -3.55
N ASN A 233 10.24 14.41 -4.17
CA ASN A 233 9.11 13.71 -3.57
C ASN A 233 9.51 12.25 -3.26
N VAL A 234 9.12 11.76 -2.07
CA VAL A 234 9.55 10.43 -1.57
C VAL A 234 9.19 9.28 -2.52
N ALA A 235 8.06 9.35 -3.22
CA ALA A 235 7.68 8.31 -4.18
C ALA A 235 8.56 8.32 -5.44
N VAL A 236 8.97 9.50 -5.89
CA VAL A 236 9.93 9.65 -7.01
C VAL A 236 11.31 9.14 -6.60
N ALA A 237 11.79 9.52 -5.41
CA ALA A 237 13.05 9.03 -4.87
C ALA A 237 13.05 7.51 -4.71
N ALA A 238 11.98 6.95 -4.14
CA ALA A 238 11.79 5.52 -3.99
C ALA A 238 11.82 4.82 -5.35
N GLY A 239 11.13 5.35 -6.36
CA GLY A 239 11.12 4.74 -7.70
C GLY A 239 12.51 4.67 -8.34
N ILE A 240 13.33 5.72 -8.19
CA ILE A 240 14.72 5.73 -8.68
C ILE A 240 15.53 4.65 -7.95
N LEU A 241 15.46 4.61 -6.62
CA LEU A 241 16.26 3.66 -5.81
C LEU A 241 15.80 2.22 -5.99
N ILE A 242 14.49 1.97 -6.03
CA ILE A 242 13.90 0.65 -6.24
C ILE A 242 14.41 0.05 -7.56
N PHE A 243 14.30 0.77 -8.67
CA PHE A 243 14.71 0.23 -9.99
C PHE A 243 16.23 0.21 -10.21
N HIS A 244 16.99 1.08 -9.54
CA HIS A 244 18.45 1.02 -9.61
C HIS A 244 19.01 -0.19 -8.84
N LEU A 245 18.39 -0.53 -7.71
CA LEU A 245 18.84 -1.62 -6.84
C LEU A 245 18.23 -2.98 -7.19
N SER A 246 17.14 -3.00 -7.97
CA SER A 246 16.39 -4.20 -8.37
C SER A 246 17.11 -5.05 -9.40
#